data_AF-Q1PCF3-F1
#
_entry.id   AF-Q1PCF3-F1
#
_cell.length_a   1.000
_cell.length_b   1.000
_cell.length_c   1.000
_cell.angle_alpha   90.00
_cell.angle_beta   90.00
_cell.angle_gamma   90.00
#
_symmetry.space_group_name_H-M   'P 1'
#
loop_
_entity.id
_entity.type
_entity.pdbx_description
1 polymer ?
#
loop_
_entity_poly.entity_id
_entity_poly.type
_entity_poly.pdbx_seq_one_letter_code
_entity_poly.pdbx_strand_id
1 'polypeptide(L)'
;MNKVLIIFGLVILLVTPLRAQEEDEMDDDEEFDGEDEGNDDSSSEGGDDGGDDSNDGGSNGGEDSEYVTKGKFVETDGKKKQCNSHEACYDQREPQAWCILKKGQSWTNKGCFCEEKMNSCVIERKNGGNLEYAYCAPQEGWQCSYD
;
A
#
# COMPACT_ATOMS: atom_id res chain seq x y z
N MET A 1 53.29 16.84 -24.72
CA MET A 1 52.24 16.06 -25.41
C MET A 1 51.02 16.98 -25.52
N ASN A 2 50.58 17.22 -26.75
CA ASN A 2 49.73 18.34 -27.14
C ASN A 2 48.30 18.22 -26.62
N LYS A 3 47.72 19.41 -26.38
CA LYS A 3 46.40 19.66 -25.84
C LYS A 3 45.32 19.55 -26.92
N VAL A 4 44.17 19.07 -26.46
CA VAL A 4 42.85 18.95 -27.09
C VAL A 4 42.47 20.15 -27.95
N LEU A 5 41.89 19.91 -29.13
CA LEU A 5 41.09 20.88 -29.87
C LEU A 5 39.70 20.30 -30.14
N ILE A 6 38.72 20.93 -29.50
CA ILE A 6 37.28 20.62 -29.53
C ILE A 6 36.71 21.19 -30.83
N ILE A 7 36.02 20.36 -31.61
CA ILE A 7 35.26 20.77 -32.80
C ILE A 7 33.91 21.33 -32.31
N PHE A 8 33.73 22.65 -32.39
CA PHE A 8 32.43 23.30 -32.24
C PHE A 8 31.82 23.52 -33.62
N GLY A 9 30.55 23.16 -33.76
CA GLY A 9 29.70 23.74 -34.81
C GLY A 9 28.88 22.74 -35.60
N LEU A 10 27.75 22.30 -35.03
CA LEU A 10 26.61 21.96 -35.86
C LEU A 10 25.35 22.58 -35.24
N VAL A 11 24.96 23.70 -35.84
CA VAL A 11 23.70 24.41 -35.64
C VAL A 11 22.59 23.49 -36.15
N ILE A 12 21.76 22.97 -35.23
CA ILE A 12 20.46 22.39 -35.60
C ILE A 12 19.40 23.37 -35.10
N LEU A 13 18.68 23.91 -36.08
CA LEU A 13 17.60 24.87 -35.97
C LEU A 13 16.47 24.34 -35.08
N LEU A 14 16.05 25.19 -34.14
CA LEU A 14 14.80 25.10 -33.39
C LEU A 14 13.61 25.00 -34.33
N VAL A 15 12.81 23.94 -34.19
CA VAL A 15 11.39 23.96 -34.57
C VAL A 15 10.61 23.22 -33.47
N THR A 16 10.14 23.99 -32.49
CA THR A 16 9.11 23.57 -31.54
C THR A 16 7.73 23.71 -32.21
N PRO A 17 6.91 22.65 -32.28
CA PRO A 17 5.46 22.83 -32.32
C PRO A 17 4.95 23.03 -30.89
N LEU A 18 4.62 24.28 -30.60
CA LEU A 18 3.87 24.77 -29.44
C LEU A 18 2.38 24.48 -29.71
N ARG A 19 1.78 23.49 -29.05
CA ARG A 19 0.33 23.20 -29.11
C ARG A 19 -0.01 22.13 -28.07
N ALA A 20 -1.00 22.24 -27.19
CA ALA A 20 -1.78 23.33 -26.64
C ALA A 20 -2.21 22.81 -25.26
N GLN A 21 -2.22 23.66 -24.24
CA GLN A 21 -2.94 23.38 -23.01
C GLN A 21 -4.42 23.50 -23.34
N GLU A 22 -5.19 22.44 -23.15
CA GLU A 22 -6.63 22.55 -22.93
C GLU A 22 -6.86 22.02 -21.52
N GLU A 23 -7.01 23.01 -20.64
CA GLU A 23 -7.49 22.93 -19.28
C GLU A 23 -9.01 22.84 -19.42
N ASP A 24 -9.59 21.68 -19.13
CA ASP A 24 -11.03 21.61 -18.88
C ASP A 24 -11.23 21.43 -17.37
N GLU A 25 -11.93 22.42 -16.86
CA GLU A 25 -12.18 22.74 -15.48
C GLU A 25 -13.16 21.75 -14.82
N MET A 26 -12.88 21.50 -13.55
CA MET A 26 -13.75 21.18 -12.41
C MET A 26 -15.27 21.27 -12.65
N ASP A 27 -15.99 20.20 -12.32
CA ASP A 27 -17.30 20.27 -11.65
C ASP A 27 -17.36 19.12 -10.64
N ASP A 28 -17.69 19.51 -9.41
CA ASP A 28 -17.49 18.86 -8.12
C ASP A 28 -18.80 19.14 -7.34
N ASP A 29 -19.78 18.26 -7.52
CA ASP A 29 -21.15 18.38 -7.02
C ASP A 29 -21.88 17.05 -7.34
N GLU A 30 -22.57 16.29 -6.50
CA GLU A 30 -23.13 16.30 -5.13
C GLU A 30 -23.36 14.77 -4.85
N GLU A 31 -23.61 14.20 -3.68
CA GLU A 31 -24.41 14.59 -2.52
C GLU A 31 -24.10 13.50 -1.46
N PHE A 32 -23.70 13.93 -0.27
CA PHE A 32 -23.46 13.05 0.89
C PHE A 32 -24.76 13.00 1.69
N ASP A 33 -25.58 11.97 1.47
CA ASP A 33 -26.73 11.69 2.34
C ASP A 33 -26.30 10.81 3.50
N GLY A 34 -26.00 11.49 4.61
CA GLY A 34 -25.97 10.89 5.93
C GLY A 34 -27.39 10.70 6.44
N GLU A 35 -27.72 9.47 6.83
CA GLU A 35 -28.86 9.16 7.69
C GLU A 35 -28.31 8.57 8.99
N ASP A 36 -27.96 9.51 9.89
CA ASP A 36 -27.88 9.32 11.33
C ASP A 36 -29.31 9.17 11.86
N GLU A 37 -29.70 7.96 12.23
CA GLU A 37 -30.85 7.75 13.10
C GLU A 37 -30.38 7.15 14.42
N GLY A 38 -29.83 8.02 15.25
CA GLY A 38 -29.90 7.85 16.69
C GLY A 38 -31.36 7.90 17.14
N ASN A 39 -31.83 6.81 17.73
CA ASN A 39 -33.02 6.84 18.57
C ASN A 39 -32.74 6.10 19.88
N ASP A 40 -32.37 6.91 20.87
CA ASP A 40 -32.49 6.65 22.29
C ASP A 40 -33.96 6.67 22.73
N ASP A 41 -34.35 5.73 23.59
CA ASP A 41 -35.23 5.92 24.77
C ASP A 41 -35.33 4.54 25.48
N SER A 42 -34.70 4.37 26.66
CA SER A 42 -35.35 4.38 27.99
C SER A 42 -36.00 3.02 28.34
N SER A 43 -35.94 2.42 29.54
CA SER A 43 -35.37 2.68 30.87
C SER A 43 -35.47 1.37 31.66
N SER A 44 -34.59 1.14 32.64
CA SER A 44 -34.93 0.91 34.07
C SER A 44 -33.81 0.22 34.85
N GLU A 45 -33.25 1.00 35.78
CA GLU A 45 -33.00 0.71 37.20
C GLU A 45 -32.49 -0.67 37.64
N GLY A 46 -31.31 -0.65 38.30
CA GLY A 46 -30.99 -1.63 39.33
C GLY A 46 -29.50 -1.69 39.70
N GLY A 47 -29.17 -1.21 40.91
CA GLY A 47 -28.05 -1.73 41.69
C GLY A 47 -26.89 -0.77 41.95
N ASP A 48 -26.94 -0.07 43.09
CA ASP A 48 -25.75 0.24 43.89
C ASP A 48 -24.98 -1.06 44.19
N ASP A 49 -23.67 -1.09 43.95
CA ASP A 49 -22.71 -1.69 44.90
C ASP A 49 -21.27 -1.33 44.49
N GLY A 50 -20.53 -0.81 45.46
CA GLY A 50 -19.17 -0.29 45.29
C GLY A 50 -18.13 -1.37 44.96
N GLY A 51 -17.09 -0.91 44.27
CA GLY A 51 -15.86 -1.67 44.02
C GLY A 51 -14.80 -0.74 43.43
N ASP A 52 -14.03 -0.09 44.30
CA ASP A 52 -12.69 0.37 43.94
C ASP A 52 -11.84 -0.89 43.74
N ASP A 53 -11.72 -1.30 42.49
CA ASP A 53 -10.65 -2.16 42.05
C ASP A 53 -9.93 -1.44 40.92
N SER A 54 -8.93 -0.65 41.33
CA SER A 54 -7.77 -0.30 40.53
C SER A 54 -7.11 -1.56 39.97
N ASN A 55 -7.72 -2.17 38.97
CA ASN A 55 -7.06 -3.12 38.09
C ASN A 55 -6.45 -2.29 36.95
N ASP A 56 -5.21 -1.89 37.17
CA ASP A 56 -4.21 -1.72 36.13
C ASP A 56 -4.00 -3.08 35.44
N GLY A 57 -5.06 -3.51 34.74
CA GLY A 57 -5.03 -4.59 33.80
C GLY A 57 -4.32 -4.05 32.57
N GLY A 58 -3.00 -3.98 32.66
CA GLY A 58 -2.13 -3.94 31.52
C GLY A 58 -2.47 -5.14 30.64
N SER A 59 -3.45 -4.95 29.76
CA SER A 59 -3.71 -5.82 28.65
C SER A 59 -2.43 -5.81 27.82
N ASN A 60 -1.57 -6.78 28.12
CA ASN A 60 -0.80 -7.46 27.09
C ASN A 60 -1.78 -8.23 26.19
N GLY A 61 -2.78 -7.52 25.65
CA GLY A 61 -3.44 -7.91 24.42
C GLY A 61 -2.40 -7.58 23.37
N GLY A 62 -1.63 -8.57 22.96
CA GLY A 62 -0.84 -8.46 21.75
C GLY A 62 -1.83 -8.21 20.63
N GLU A 63 -2.09 -6.94 20.35
CA GLU A 63 -2.96 -6.50 19.28
C GLU A 63 -2.42 -7.18 18.03
N ASP A 64 -3.27 -7.98 17.39
CA ASP A 64 -3.03 -8.49 16.06
C ASP A 64 -2.97 -7.26 15.15
N SER A 65 -1.80 -6.62 15.08
CA SER A 65 -1.65 -5.40 14.31
C SER A 65 -1.91 -5.74 12.84
N GLU A 66 -2.69 -4.87 12.21
CA GLU A 66 -3.20 -5.10 10.86
C GLU A 66 -2.05 -5.37 9.87
N TYR A 67 -0.87 -4.84 10.11
CA TYR A 67 0.29 -4.94 9.22
C TYR A 67 1.31 -6.00 9.65
N VAL A 68 0.87 -7.06 10.32
CA VAL A 68 1.71 -8.25 10.56
C VAL A 68 1.26 -9.41 9.69
N THR A 69 2.17 -9.91 8.85
CA THR A 69 1.85 -11.03 7.95
C THR A 69 1.61 -12.31 8.76
N LYS A 70 0.55 -13.05 8.44
CA LYS A 70 0.24 -14.36 9.07
C LYS A 70 0.52 -15.55 8.16
N GLY A 71 0.96 -15.29 6.93
CA GLY A 71 1.22 -16.30 5.90
C GLY A 71 2.61 -16.91 5.94
N LYS A 72 2.89 -17.81 4.99
CA LYS A 72 4.24 -18.34 4.74
C LYS A 72 5.00 -17.43 3.79
N PHE A 73 6.27 -17.15 4.08
CA PHE A 73 7.15 -16.46 3.14
C PHE A 73 7.41 -17.32 1.89
N VAL A 74 7.34 -16.70 0.71
CA VAL A 74 7.66 -17.31 -0.57
C VAL A 74 8.71 -16.44 -1.26
N GLU A 75 9.82 -17.06 -1.64
CA GLU A 75 10.87 -16.41 -2.40
C GLU A 75 10.41 -16.10 -3.83
N THR A 76 10.65 -14.87 -4.28
CA THR A 76 10.26 -14.32 -5.58
C THR A 76 11.34 -13.37 -6.10
N ASP A 77 11.05 -12.61 -7.16
CA ASP A 77 11.89 -11.52 -7.67
C ASP A 77 11.80 -10.21 -6.84
N GLY A 78 10.88 -10.14 -5.88
CA GLY A 78 10.78 -9.02 -4.95
C GLY A 78 12.01 -8.89 -4.06
N LYS A 79 12.34 -7.66 -3.66
CA LYS A 79 13.53 -7.34 -2.86
C LYS A 79 13.14 -6.66 -1.57
N LYS A 80 13.83 -7.03 -0.47
CA LYS A 80 13.62 -6.40 0.83
C LYS A 80 13.88 -4.89 0.73
N LYS A 81 12.83 -4.09 0.84
CA LYS A 81 12.88 -2.64 1.02
C LYS A 81 12.52 -2.34 2.47
N GLN A 82 13.38 -1.61 3.17
CA GLN A 82 13.08 -1.16 4.53
C GLN A 82 12.00 -0.07 4.51
N CYS A 83 11.13 -0.09 5.51
CA CYS A 83 10.06 0.88 5.70
C CYS A 83 9.82 1.10 7.20
N ASN A 84 9.23 2.25 7.54
CA ASN A 84 8.81 2.61 8.89
C ASN A 84 7.33 3.02 8.95
N SER A 85 6.65 3.07 7.80
CA SER A 85 5.23 3.40 7.67
C SER A 85 4.67 2.78 6.40
N HIS A 86 3.35 2.66 6.31
CA HIS A 86 2.68 2.06 5.15
C HIS A 86 2.94 2.85 3.86
N GLU A 87 2.96 4.19 3.94
CA GLU A 87 3.17 5.08 2.79
C GLU A 87 4.54 4.89 2.14
N ALA A 88 5.54 4.43 2.90
CA ALA A 88 6.88 4.13 2.38
C ALA A 88 6.87 2.96 1.37
N CYS A 89 5.76 2.22 1.24
CA CYS A 89 5.61 1.11 0.29
C CYS A 89 4.74 1.46 -0.94
N TYR A 90 4.23 2.69 -1.07
CA TYR A 90 3.37 3.09 -2.20
C TYR A 90 4.07 3.08 -3.58
N ASP A 91 5.39 3.23 -3.59
CA ASP A 91 6.23 3.11 -4.79
C ASP A 91 6.62 1.65 -5.11
N GLN A 92 6.00 0.68 -4.44
CA GLN A 92 6.23 -0.74 -4.67
C GLN A 92 5.01 -1.41 -5.33
N ARG A 93 5.26 -2.52 -5.99
CA ARG A 93 4.27 -3.40 -6.63
C ARG A 93 4.51 -4.84 -6.21
N GLU A 94 3.58 -5.71 -6.54
CA GLU A 94 3.76 -7.14 -6.38
C GLU A 94 5.02 -7.64 -7.12
N PRO A 95 5.69 -8.70 -6.66
CA PRO A 95 6.76 -9.31 -7.44
C PRO A 95 6.24 -9.79 -8.79
N GLN A 96 7.06 -9.71 -9.84
CA GLN A 96 6.71 -10.12 -11.20
C GLN A 96 6.21 -11.56 -11.26
N ALA A 97 6.78 -12.45 -10.45
CA ALA A 97 6.33 -13.84 -10.32
C ALA A 97 4.86 -13.98 -9.88
N TRP A 98 4.27 -12.94 -9.31
CA TRP A 98 2.88 -12.90 -8.81
C TRP A 98 1.97 -11.99 -9.64
N CYS A 99 2.50 -11.32 -10.66
CA CYS A 99 1.78 -10.38 -11.50
C CYS A 99 0.51 -10.98 -12.13
N ILE A 100 0.64 -12.22 -12.62
CA ILE A 100 -0.48 -13.02 -13.12
C ILE A 100 -0.73 -14.15 -12.13
N LEU A 101 -1.86 -14.07 -11.42
CA LEU A 101 -2.28 -15.11 -10.49
C LEU A 101 -2.62 -16.41 -11.23
N LYS A 102 -2.11 -17.52 -10.69
CA LYS A 102 -2.42 -18.87 -11.21
C LYS A 102 -3.78 -19.34 -10.71
N LYS A 103 -4.32 -20.40 -11.32
CA LYS A 103 -5.56 -21.04 -10.86
C LYS A 103 -5.47 -21.39 -9.38
N GLY A 104 -6.48 -20.98 -8.61
CA GLY A 104 -6.54 -21.21 -7.15
C GLY A 104 -5.77 -20.17 -6.32
N GLN A 105 -5.25 -19.12 -6.95
CA GLN A 105 -4.65 -17.97 -6.27
C GLN A 105 -5.59 -16.76 -6.31
N SER A 106 -5.55 -15.93 -5.28
CA SER A 106 -6.28 -14.66 -5.22
C SER A 106 -5.48 -13.63 -4.43
N TRP A 107 -5.65 -12.34 -4.73
CA TRP A 107 -5.11 -11.28 -3.88
C TRP A 107 -5.81 -11.24 -2.52
N THR A 108 -5.13 -10.72 -1.51
CA THR A 108 -5.81 -10.19 -0.33
C THR A 108 -6.38 -8.80 -0.66
N ASN A 109 -7.01 -8.15 0.30
CA ASN A 109 -7.45 -6.76 0.18
C ASN A 109 -6.31 -5.76 0.43
N LYS A 110 -5.07 -6.23 0.62
CA LYS A 110 -3.90 -5.38 0.89
C LYS A 110 -2.98 -5.38 -0.32
N GLY A 111 -2.60 -4.19 -0.77
CA GLY A 111 -1.47 -4.02 -1.67
C GLY A 111 -0.15 -4.24 -0.94
N CYS A 112 0.94 -3.70 -1.49
CA CYS A 112 2.20 -3.63 -0.75
C CYS A 112 2.03 -2.81 0.53
N PHE A 113 2.45 -3.36 1.67
CA PHE A 113 2.39 -2.70 2.97
C PHE A 113 3.69 -2.87 3.75
N CYS A 114 3.91 -1.97 4.71
CA CYS A 114 5.05 -2.09 5.60
C CYS A 114 4.78 -3.10 6.70
N GLU A 115 5.47 -4.23 6.70
CA GLU A 115 5.34 -5.23 7.76
C GLU A 115 6.03 -4.74 9.02
N GLU A 116 5.29 -4.66 10.13
CA GLU A 116 5.74 -3.95 11.33
C GLU A 116 6.89 -4.64 12.08
N LYS A 117 6.95 -5.97 12.07
CA LYS A 117 7.99 -6.74 12.78
C LYS A 117 9.29 -6.76 12.01
N MET A 118 9.21 -6.83 10.70
CA MET A 118 10.34 -6.92 9.77
C MET A 118 10.77 -5.55 9.24
N ASN A 119 9.96 -4.52 9.45
CA ASN A 119 10.12 -3.18 8.90
C ASN A 119 10.41 -3.22 7.40
N SER A 120 9.63 -4.01 6.66
CA SER A 120 9.88 -4.28 5.24
C SER A 120 8.61 -4.29 4.39
N CYS A 121 8.70 -3.77 3.18
CA CYS A 121 7.57 -3.79 2.23
C CYS A 121 7.31 -5.22 1.73
N VAL A 122 6.11 -5.71 2.01
CA VAL A 122 5.64 -7.04 1.63
C VAL A 122 4.24 -6.96 1.04
N ILE A 123 3.86 -8.00 0.31
CA ILE A 123 2.50 -8.18 -0.20
C ILE A 123 2.04 -9.60 0.11
N GLU A 124 0.73 -9.75 0.31
CA GLU A 124 0.09 -11.03 0.60
C GLU A 124 -0.80 -11.50 -0.55
N ARG A 125 -0.89 -12.83 -0.70
CA ARG A 125 -1.89 -13.48 -1.55
C ARG A 125 -2.40 -14.76 -0.90
N LYS A 126 -3.52 -15.27 -1.37
CA LYS A 126 -4.00 -16.61 -1.05
C LYS A 126 -3.58 -17.57 -2.17
N ASN A 127 -3.14 -18.78 -1.79
CA ASN A 127 -2.78 -19.86 -2.69
C ASN A 127 -3.38 -21.18 -2.17
N GLY A 128 -4.43 -21.67 -2.83
CA GLY A 128 -5.15 -22.86 -2.38
C GLY A 128 -5.73 -22.72 -0.97
N GLY A 129 -6.19 -21.51 -0.61
CA GLY A 129 -6.73 -21.19 0.71
C GLY A 129 -5.70 -20.81 1.78
N ASN A 130 -4.40 -21.05 1.53
CA ASN A 130 -3.33 -20.66 2.45
C ASN A 130 -2.82 -19.25 2.15
N LEU A 131 -2.48 -18.50 3.20
CA LEU A 131 -1.88 -17.17 3.06
C LEU A 131 -0.38 -17.30 2.79
N GLU A 132 0.11 -16.61 1.76
CA GLU A 132 1.51 -16.48 1.40
C GLU A 132 1.88 -15.00 1.38
N TYR A 133 3.12 -14.67 1.74
CA TYR A 133 3.65 -13.32 1.57
C TYR A 133 5.02 -13.34 0.89
N ALA A 134 5.36 -12.26 0.20
CA ALA A 134 6.64 -12.06 -0.44
C ALA A 134 7.06 -10.59 -0.32
N TYR A 135 8.34 -10.32 -0.55
CA TYR A 135 8.78 -8.93 -0.70
C TYR A 135 8.17 -8.31 -1.95
N CYS A 136 7.91 -7.00 -1.88
CA CYS A 136 7.49 -6.24 -3.05
C CYS A 136 8.65 -5.96 -4.01
N ALA A 137 8.32 -5.53 -5.23
CA ALA A 137 9.24 -5.05 -6.24
C ALA A 137 9.09 -3.53 -6.45
N PRO A 138 10.14 -2.80 -6.83
CA PRO A 138 10.02 -1.39 -7.20
C PRO A 138 9.02 -1.18 -8.34
N GLN A 139 8.20 -0.12 -8.25
CA GLN A 139 7.30 0.29 -9.33
C GLN A 139 8.06 0.78 -10.56
N GLU A 140 9.26 1.34 -10.38
CA GLU A 140 10.09 1.82 -11.50
C GLU A 140 10.42 0.66 -12.45
N GLY A 141 10.00 0.79 -13.70
CA GLY A 141 10.19 -0.25 -14.72
C GLY A 141 9.33 -1.51 -14.52
N TRP A 142 8.38 -1.47 -13.58
CA TRP A 142 7.46 -2.58 -13.35
C TRP A 142 6.38 -2.63 -14.43
N GLN A 143 6.22 -3.80 -15.04
CA GLN A 143 5.19 -4.04 -16.04
C GLN A 143 4.69 -5.47 -15.94
N CYS A 144 3.38 -5.68 -16.06
CA CYS A 144 2.82 -7.01 -16.22
C CYS A 144 2.73 -7.35 -17.70
N SER A 145 3.44 -8.39 -18.14
CA SER A 145 3.28 -8.90 -19.51
C SER A 145 2.17 -9.95 -19.51
N TYR A 146 1.04 -9.61 -20.12
CA TYR A 146 0.01 -10.57 -20.50
C TYR A 146 0.31 -11.03 -21.93
N ASP A 147 0.64 -12.31 -22.10
CA ASP A 147 0.83 -12.93 -23.42
C ASP A 147 -0.50 -13.06 -24.18
#